data_AF-A0A4Q7QI39-F1
#
_entry.id   AF-A0A4Q7QI39-F1
#
_cell.length_a   1.000
_cell.length_b   1.000
_cell.length_c   1.000
_cell.angle_alpha   90.00
_cell.angle_beta   90.00
_cell.angle_gamma   90.00
#
_symmetry.space_group_name_H-M   'P 1'
#
loop_
_entity.id
_entity.type
_entity.pdbx_description
1 polymer ?
#
loop_
_entity_poly.entity_id
_entity_poly.type
_entity_poly.pdbx_seq_one_letter_code
_entity_poly.pdbx_strand_id
1 'polypeptide(L)'
;MNAEAGLPVVAITHGVVGLTTCACLIAFFAVGGPFGTINDLGNAVFGVQSLALARFLAAPSHRFLLLGVAVVGAILTVVGTVLVVTEVTGFYLAGLWSSFGFALIGLWLVAVSRHGPTRLRRSGVVAGGVMLLGLVGVPGIPMGLDDMDNAPAWTFVAGVSWAGTYLLFPVWSLRLAGRDRAERGS
;
A
#
# COMPACT_ATOMS: atom_id res chain seq x y z
N MET A 1 7.67 17.26 20.55
CA MET A 1 6.99 15.94 20.41
C MET A 1 8.06 14.88 20.24
N ASN A 2 8.20 13.97 21.20
CA ASN A 2 9.25 12.95 21.18
C ASN A 2 9.02 12.01 20.00
N ALA A 3 10.02 11.84 19.14
CA ALA A 3 9.95 11.02 17.93
C ALA A 3 9.50 9.56 18.22
N GLU A 4 9.74 9.07 19.44
CA GLU A 4 9.34 7.74 19.89
C GLU A 4 7.82 7.58 20.06
N ALA A 5 7.05 8.63 20.35
CA ALA A 5 5.59 8.52 20.48
C ALA A 5 4.85 8.43 19.13
N GLY A 6 5.53 8.72 18.01
CA GLY A 6 4.90 8.85 16.70
C GLY A 6 4.61 7.52 16.00
N LEU A 7 5.49 6.52 16.14
CA LEU A 7 5.38 5.26 15.38
C LEU A 7 4.07 4.49 15.65
N PRO A 8 3.62 4.28 16.90
CA PRO A 8 2.38 3.55 17.15
C PRO A 8 1.15 4.24 16.58
N VAL A 9 1.11 5.58 16.67
CA VAL A 9 0.00 6.38 16.12
C VAL A 9 -0.04 6.21 14.61
N VAL A 10 1.09 6.39 13.92
CA VAL A 10 1.18 6.22 12.46
C VAL A 10 0.81 4.81 12.04
N ALA A 11 1.26 3.78 12.77
CA ALA A 11 0.94 2.39 12.46
C ALA A 11 -0.55 2.06 12.66
N ILE A 12 -1.20 2.63 13.68
CA ILE A 12 -2.64 2.50 13.89
C ILE A 12 -3.42 3.22 12.78
N THR A 13 -3.11 4.49 12.51
CA THR A 13 -3.80 5.25 11.46
C THR A 13 -3.64 4.59 10.11
N HIS A 14 -2.44 4.08 9.81
CA HIS A 14 -2.15 3.38 8.57
C HIS A 14 -2.97 2.10 8.45
N GLY A 15 -3.01 1.29 9.50
CA GLY A 15 -3.83 0.09 9.56
C GLY A 15 -5.33 0.36 9.38
N VAL A 16 -5.86 1.39 10.07
CA VAL A 16 -7.28 1.77 9.99
C VAL A 16 -7.63 2.31 8.60
N VAL A 17 -6.79 3.17 8.02
CA VAL A 17 -7.02 3.71 6.68
C VAL A 17 -7.01 2.58 5.66
N GLY A 18 -6.01 1.70 5.64
CA GLY A 18 -5.95 0.61 4.66
C GLY A 18 -7.17 -0.33 4.71
N LEU A 19 -7.63 -0.70 5.91
CA LEU A 19 -8.83 -1.54 6.08
C LEU A 19 -10.12 -0.80 5.70
N THR A 20 -10.23 0.49 6.05
CA THR A 20 -11.38 1.33 5.64
C THR A 20 -11.43 1.47 4.12
N THR A 21 -10.29 1.73 3.49
CA THR A 21 -10.16 1.80 2.03
C THR A 21 -10.63 0.50 1.38
N CYS A 22 -10.26 -0.65 1.93
CA CYS A 22 -10.75 -1.95 1.47
C CYS A 22 -12.27 -2.10 1.61
N ALA A 23 -12.82 -1.71 2.76
CA ALA A 23 -14.25 -1.75 3.02
C ALA A 23 -15.03 -0.86 2.04
N CYS A 24 -14.49 0.31 1.69
CA CYS A 24 -15.06 1.17 0.65
C CYS A 24 -15.08 0.49 -0.71
N LEU A 25 -14.02 -0.22 -1.11
CA LEU A 25 -14.02 -0.94 -2.39
C LEU A 25 -15.09 -2.05 -2.43
N ILE A 26 -15.22 -2.81 -1.33
CA ILE A 26 -16.25 -3.84 -1.20
C ILE A 26 -17.64 -3.20 -1.27
N ALA A 27 -17.87 -2.10 -0.55
CA ALA A 27 -19.14 -1.38 -0.58
C ALA A 27 -19.45 -0.83 -1.98
N PHE A 28 -18.46 -0.32 -2.71
CA PHE A 28 -18.63 0.14 -4.08
C PHE A 28 -19.14 -0.99 -4.99
N PHE A 29 -18.53 -2.17 -4.95
CA PHE A 29 -18.99 -3.31 -5.76
C PHE A 29 -20.32 -3.91 -5.29
N ALA A 30 -20.69 -3.73 -4.02
CA ALA A 30 -21.94 -4.27 -3.47
C ALA A 30 -23.15 -3.35 -3.70
N VAL A 31 -22.98 -2.03 -3.53
CA VAL A 31 -24.09 -1.06 -3.53
C VAL A 31 -23.83 0.20 -4.38
N GLY A 32 -22.65 0.38 -4.98
CA GLY A 32 -22.31 1.53 -5.80
C GLY A 32 -22.10 2.83 -5.01
N GLY A 33 -22.41 3.98 -5.60
CA GLY A 33 -22.33 5.29 -4.93
C GLY A 33 -20.91 5.85 -4.80
N PRO A 34 -20.65 6.76 -3.82
CA PRO A 34 -19.38 7.48 -3.73
C PRO A 34 -18.21 6.62 -3.22
N PHE A 35 -18.44 5.35 -2.90
CA PHE A 35 -17.45 4.48 -2.27
C PHE A 35 -16.24 4.19 -3.16
N GLY A 36 -16.38 4.25 -4.49
CA GLY A 36 -15.26 4.16 -5.43
C GLY A 36 -14.29 5.32 -5.23
N THR A 37 -14.80 6.55 -5.34
CA THR A 37 -14.00 7.77 -5.10
C THR A 37 -13.39 7.80 -3.69
N ILE A 38 -14.12 7.37 -2.66
CA ILE A 38 -13.57 7.28 -1.29
C ILE A 38 -12.45 6.25 -1.21
N ASN A 39 -12.57 5.10 -1.89
CA ASN A 39 -11.49 4.11 -2.00
C ASN A 39 -10.25 4.72 -2.69
N ASP A 40 -10.43 5.45 -3.79
CA ASP A 40 -9.31 6.06 -4.50
C ASP A 40 -8.58 7.09 -3.64
N LEU A 41 -9.31 8.00 -2.99
CA LEU A 41 -8.70 8.93 -2.03
C LEU A 41 -8.02 8.18 -0.87
N GLY A 42 -8.65 7.10 -0.41
CA GLY A 42 -8.08 6.19 0.58
C GLY A 42 -6.75 5.57 0.15
N ASN A 43 -6.59 5.20 -1.13
CA ASN A 43 -5.34 4.67 -1.69
C ASN A 43 -4.22 5.71 -1.63
N ALA A 44 -4.47 6.96 -2.06
CA ALA A 44 -3.50 8.03 -1.97
C ALA A 44 -3.06 8.30 -0.52
N VAL A 45 -4.03 8.43 0.40
CA VAL A 45 -3.74 8.65 1.83
C VAL A 45 -2.95 7.47 2.40
N PHE A 46 -3.31 6.24 2.05
CA PHE A 46 -2.63 5.03 2.51
C PHE A 46 -1.19 4.94 2.00
N GLY A 47 -0.95 5.29 0.72
CA GLY A 47 0.38 5.42 0.15
C GLY A 47 1.24 6.47 0.86
N VAL A 48 0.69 7.66 1.11
CA VAL A 48 1.38 8.74 1.85
C VAL A 48 1.68 8.34 3.29
N GLN A 49 0.76 7.68 4.00
CA GLN A 49 1.03 7.19 5.36
C GLN A 49 2.11 6.10 5.37
N SER A 50 2.25 5.32 4.29
CA SER A 50 3.32 4.34 4.17
C SER A 50 4.71 5.00 4.14
N LEU A 51 4.82 6.23 3.62
CA LEU A 51 6.06 7.01 3.69
C LEU A 51 6.41 7.41 5.13
N ALA A 52 5.42 7.74 5.96
CA ALA A 52 5.64 8.03 7.36
C ALA A 52 6.20 6.80 8.09
N LEU A 53 5.63 5.61 7.86
CA LEU A 53 6.19 4.35 8.37
C LEU A 53 7.61 4.09 7.86
N ALA A 54 7.86 4.32 6.57
CA ALA A 54 9.19 4.17 5.98
C ALA A 54 10.23 5.06 6.66
N ARG A 55 9.87 6.30 6.99
CA ARG A 55 10.76 7.22 7.69
C ARG A 55 11.13 6.75 9.10
N PHE A 56 10.18 6.16 9.84
CA PHE A 56 10.43 5.66 11.19
C PHE A 56 11.25 4.37 11.22
N LEU A 57 11.09 3.50 10.23
CA LEU A 57 11.67 2.16 10.25
C LEU A 57 12.92 2.01 9.35
N ALA A 58 13.34 3.05 8.64
CA ALA A 58 14.48 2.98 7.74
C ALA A 58 15.81 2.76 8.49
N ALA A 59 16.43 1.61 8.27
CA ALA A 59 17.76 1.29 8.81
C ALA A 59 18.83 2.26 8.26
N PRO A 60 19.82 2.69 9.08
CA PRO A 60 20.79 3.72 8.68
C PRO A 60 21.56 3.40 7.39
N SER A 61 21.93 2.14 7.19
CA SER A 61 22.78 1.69 6.08
C SER A 61 22.13 1.76 4.69
N HIS A 62 20.80 1.69 4.60
CA HIS A 62 20.06 1.68 3.34
C HIS A 62 18.94 2.74 3.31
N ARG A 63 19.00 3.70 4.23
CA ARG A 63 17.91 4.64 4.51
C ARG A 63 17.46 5.41 3.27
N PHE A 64 18.40 5.99 2.53
CA PHE A 64 18.08 6.82 1.37
C PHE A 64 17.45 6.02 0.24
N LEU A 65 17.97 4.82 -0.04
CA LEU A 65 17.44 3.95 -1.08
C LEU A 65 16.02 3.50 -0.74
N LEU A 66 15.82 2.94 0.46
CA LEU A 66 14.54 2.41 0.90
C LEU A 66 13.48 3.51 1.04
N LEU A 67 13.87 4.69 1.52
CA LEU A 67 12.98 5.84 1.58
C LEU A 67 12.66 6.36 0.18
N GLY A 68 13.64 6.43 -0.73
CA GLY A 68 13.42 6.83 -2.12
C GLY A 68 12.43 5.92 -2.83
N VAL A 69 12.56 4.60 -2.67
CA VAL A 69 11.60 3.62 -3.20
C VAL A 69 10.19 3.85 -2.64
N ALA A 70 10.07 4.08 -1.33
CA ALA A 70 8.77 4.35 -0.70
C ALA A 70 8.16 5.70 -1.15
N VAL A 71 8.99 6.74 -1.36
CA VAL A 71 8.55 8.04 -1.90
C VAL A 71 7.99 7.88 -3.31
N VAL A 72 8.73 7.22 -4.21
CA VAL A 72 8.27 6.96 -5.58
C VAL A 72 6.98 6.16 -5.54
N GLY A 73 6.93 5.10 -4.71
CA GLY A 73 5.70 4.32 -4.52
C GLY A 73 4.50 5.16 -4.11
N ALA A 74 4.66 6.02 -3.10
CA ALA A 74 3.60 6.91 -2.64
C ALA A 74 3.16 7.90 -3.74
N ILE A 75 4.10 8.50 -4.48
CA ILE A 75 3.76 9.39 -5.61
C ILE A 75 2.90 8.65 -6.63
N LEU A 76 3.24 7.41 -6.99
CA LEU A 76 2.48 6.64 -7.97
C LEU A 76 1.06 6.29 -7.49
N THR A 77 0.85 6.05 -6.20
CA THR A 77 -0.51 5.89 -5.65
C THR A 77 -1.35 7.16 -5.76
N VAL A 78 -0.72 8.33 -5.60
CA VAL A 78 -1.38 9.63 -5.81
C VAL A 78 -1.68 9.84 -7.28
N VAL A 79 -0.75 9.51 -8.19
CA VAL A 79 -0.96 9.57 -9.65
C VAL A 79 -2.16 8.73 -10.04
N GLY A 80 -2.22 7.46 -9.64
CA GLY A 80 -3.38 6.60 -9.93
C GLY A 80 -4.69 7.20 -9.44
N THR A 81 -4.71 7.72 -8.22
CA THR A 81 -5.89 8.40 -7.63
C THR A 81 -6.29 9.63 -8.44
N VAL A 82 -5.34 10.49 -8.82
CA VAL A 82 -5.63 11.69 -9.62
C VAL A 82 -6.23 11.28 -10.96
N LEU A 83 -5.65 10.31 -11.66
CA LEU A 83 -6.11 9.89 -12.98
C LEU A 83 -7.59 9.48 -13.00
N VAL A 84 -8.03 8.68 -12.02
CA VAL A 84 -9.42 8.22 -11.93
C VAL A 84 -10.36 9.33 -11.40
N VAL A 85 -9.94 10.10 -10.39
CA VAL A 85 -10.79 11.14 -9.79
C VAL A 85 -11.00 12.32 -10.75
N THR A 86 -10.02 12.64 -11.60
CA THR A 86 -10.16 13.67 -12.65
C THR A 86 -10.72 13.13 -13.96
N GLU A 87 -11.17 11.87 -14.00
CA GLU A 87 -11.75 11.21 -15.17
C GLU A 87 -10.84 11.24 -16.42
N VAL A 88 -9.53 11.32 -16.23
CA VAL A 88 -8.53 11.29 -17.32
C VAL A 88 -8.40 9.86 -17.85
N THR A 89 -8.55 8.87 -16.97
CA THR A 89 -8.62 7.45 -17.29
C THR A 89 -9.76 6.80 -16.51
N GLY A 90 -10.17 5.62 -16.94
CA GLY A 90 -10.97 4.69 -16.16
C GLY A 90 -10.21 4.14 -14.94
N PHE A 91 -10.95 3.37 -14.15
CA PHE A 91 -10.45 2.79 -12.89
C PHE A 91 -9.33 1.78 -13.11
N TYR A 92 -9.30 1.13 -14.28
CA TYR A 92 -8.40 0.00 -14.50
C TYR A 92 -6.96 0.49 -14.70
N LEU A 93 -6.73 1.46 -15.59
CA LEU A 93 -5.40 2.03 -15.81
C LEU A 93 -4.91 2.78 -14.56
N ALA A 94 -5.79 3.53 -13.90
CA ALA A 94 -5.51 4.16 -12.61
C ALA A 94 -5.14 3.14 -11.52
N GLY A 95 -5.82 1.99 -11.51
CA GLY A 95 -5.54 0.86 -10.64
C GLY A 95 -4.16 0.25 -10.90
N LEU A 96 -3.71 0.17 -12.15
CA LEU A 96 -2.36 -0.30 -12.49
C LEU A 96 -1.28 0.65 -11.95
N TRP A 97 -1.47 1.97 -12.08
CA TRP A 97 -0.58 2.97 -11.48
C TRP A 97 -0.50 2.84 -9.95
N SER A 98 -1.65 2.73 -9.29
CA SER A 98 -1.72 2.53 -7.84
C SER A 98 -1.08 1.22 -7.40
N SER A 99 -1.33 0.12 -8.11
CA SER A 99 -0.74 -1.20 -7.84
C SER A 99 0.78 -1.18 -8.01
N PHE A 100 1.30 -0.48 -9.01
CA PHE A 100 2.75 -0.27 -9.16
C PHE A 100 3.31 0.53 -7.97
N GLY A 101 2.64 1.61 -7.56
CA GLY A 101 3.03 2.39 -6.39
C GLY A 101 3.09 1.54 -5.10
N PHE A 102 2.05 0.74 -4.86
CA PHE A 102 2.03 -0.18 -3.74
C PHE A 102 3.05 -1.30 -3.86
N ALA A 103 3.39 -1.77 -5.05
CA ALA A 103 4.46 -2.76 -5.22
C ALA A 103 5.83 -2.22 -4.78
N LEU A 104 6.14 -0.95 -5.07
CA LEU A 104 7.36 -0.29 -4.57
C LEU A 104 7.33 -0.14 -3.04
N ILE A 105 6.19 0.22 -2.46
CA ILE A 105 6.01 0.20 -1.00
C ILE A 105 6.19 -1.23 -0.45
N GLY A 106 5.72 -2.25 -1.16
CA GLY A 106 5.92 -3.66 -0.85
C GLY A 106 7.39 -4.05 -0.82
N LEU A 107 8.20 -3.55 -1.78
CA LEU A 107 9.65 -3.74 -1.79
C LEU A 107 10.30 -3.18 -0.52
N TRP A 108 9.91 -1.96 -0.13
CA TRP A 108 10.34 -1.37 1.13
C TRP A 108 9.94 -2.24 2.33
N LEU A 109 8.69 -2.73 2.36
CA LEU A 109 8.17 -3.55 3.46
C LEU A 109 8.93 -4.88 3.59
N VAL A 110 9.25 -5.54 2.47
CA VAL A 110 10.08 -6.76 2.47
C VAL A 110 11.46 -6.46 3.07
N ALA A 111 12.11 -5.37 2.63
CA ALA A 111 13.45 -5.03 3.07
C ALA A 111 13.53 -4.75 4.58
N VAL A 112 12.58 -3.95 5.10
CA VAL A 112 12.56 -3.58 6.52
C VAL A 112 12.17 -4.75 7.42
N SER A 113 11.26 -5.63 6.94
CA SER A 113 10.77 -6.75 7.73
C SER A 113 11.82 -7.82 7.99
N ARG A 114 12.83 -7.97 7.12
CA ARG A 114 13.88 -9.02 7.24
C ARG A 114 14.67 -8.97 8.55
N HIS A 115 14.78 -7.80 9.17
CA HIS A 115 15.56 -7.58 10.38
C HIS A 115 14.70 -7.54 11.65
N GLY A 116 13.39 -7.76 11.52
CA GLY A 116 12.44 -7.72 12.62
C GLY A 116 12.27 -9.06 13.37
N PRO A 117 11.55 -9.03 14.49
CA PRO A 117 11.13 -10.22 15.26
C PRO A 117 10.39 -11.23 14.39
N THR A 118 10.61 -12.54 14.61
CA THR A 118 10.22 -13.62 13.68
C THR A 118 8.78 -13.56 13.17
N ARG A 119 7.79 -13.28 14.04
CA ARG A 119 6.37 -13.21 13.64
C ARG A 119 6.09 -11.99 12.76
N LEU A 120 6.56 -10.81 13.17
CA LEU A 120 6.35 -9.56 12.42
C LEU A 120 7.12 -9.58 11.10
N ARG A 121 8.35 -10.14 11.12
CA ARG A 121 9.18 -10.44 9.94
C ARG A 121 8.43 -11.27 8.91
N ARG A 122 7.90 -12.44 9.32
CA ARG A 122 7.20 -13.33 8.39
C ARG A 122 5.99 -12.66 7.77
N SER A 123 5.14 -12.02 8.58
CA SER A 123 3.95 -11.35 8.05
C SER A 123 4.29 -10.17 7.13
N GLY A 124 5.33 -9.39 7.44
CA GLY A 124 5.73 -8.25 6.60
C GLY A 124 6.36 -8.67 5.28
N VAL A 125 7.20 -9.72 5.29
CA VAL A 125 7.74 -10.30 4.05
C VAL A 125 6.63 -10.89 3.19
N VAL A 126 5.63 -11.56 3.77
CA VAL A 126 4.49 -12.09 3.02
C VAL A 126 3.63 -10.96 2.45
N ALA A 127 3.28 -9.96 3.26
CA ALA A 127 2.51 -8.80 2.82
C ALA A 127 3.19 -8.09 1.64
N GLY A 128 4.47 -7.72 1.81
CA GLY A 128 5.23 -7.04 0.77
C GLY A 128 5.48 -7.92 -0.45
N GLY A 129 5.68 -9.23 -0.27
CA GLY A 129 5.81 -10.20 -1.36
C GLY A 129 4.55 -10.30 -2.23
N VAL A 130 3.36 -10.29 -1.62
CA VAL A 130 2.09 -10.24 -2.36
C VAL A 130 1.93 -8.91 -3.08
N MET A 131 2.26 -7.78 -2.43
CA MET A 131 2.21 -6.46 -3.07
C MET A 131 3.13 -6.36 -4.31
N LEU A 132 4.28 -7.04 -4.31
CA LEU A 132 5.19 -7.06 -5.46
C LEU A 132 4.57 -7.66 -6.73
N LEU A 133 3.50 -8.44 -6.63
CA LEU A 133 2.75 -8.91 -7.81
C LEU A 133 2.19 -7.75 -8.64
N GLY A 134 2.03 -6.56 -8.06
CA GLY A 134 1.65 -5.35 -8.79
C GLY A 134 2.64 -4.96 -9.89
N LEU A 135 3.92 -5.35 -9.78
CA LEU A 135 4.92 -5.14 -10.83
C LEU A 135 4.56 -5.85 -12.14
N VAL A 136 3.82 -6.96 -12.05
CA VAL A 136 3.35 -7.69 -13.23
C VAL A 136 2.46 -6.79 -14.09
N GLY A 137 1.70 -5.88 -13.48
CA GLY A 137 0.79 -4.94 -14.15
C GLY A 137 1.47 -3.79 -14.90
N VAL A 138 2.75 -3.52 -14.62
CA VAL A 138 3.47 -2.33 -15.12
C VAL A 138 3.48 -2.22 -16.65
N PRO A 139 3.69 -3.29 -17.45
CA PRO A 139 3.64 -3.18 -18.90
C PRO A 139 2.29 -2.70 -19.45
N GLY A 140 1.21 -2.83 -18.68
CA GLY A 140 -0.13 -2.40 -19.08
C GLY A 140 -0.29 -0.88 -19.06
N ILE A 141 0.54 -0.19 -18.28
CA ILE A 141 0.56 1.28 -18.17
C ILE A 141 0.93 1.94 -19.52
N PRO A 142 2.11 1.67 -20.13
CA PRO A 142 2.45 2.25 -21.42
C PRO A 142 1.59 1.73 -22.58
N MET A 143 0.91 0.59 -22.40
CA MET A 143 -0.08 0.08 -23.36
C MET A 143 -1.43 0.80 -23.25
N GLY A 144 -1.64 1.64 -22.24
CA GLY A 144 -2.91 2.35 -22.03
C GLY A 144 -4.07 1.42 -21.72
N LEU A 145 -3.82 0.28 -21.06
CA LEU A 145 -4.87 -0.69 -20.74
C LEU A 145 -5.81 -0.11 -19.68
N ASP A 146 -6.99 0.28 -20.13
CA ASP A 146 -8.00 0.94 -19.29
C ASP A 146 -9.38 0.24 -19.32
N ASP A 147 -9.53 -0.73 -20.21
CA ASP A 147 -10.71 -1.60 -20.27
C ASP A 147 -10.37 -2.94 -19.60
N MET A 148 -10.95 -3.19 -18.43
CA MET A 148 -10.74 -4.41 -17.67
C MET A 148 -11.28 -5.65 -18.40
N ASP A 149 -12.39 -5.52 -19.13
CA ASP A 149 -13.07 -6.66 -19.76
C ASP A 149 -12.26 -7.22 -20.94
N ASN A 150 -11.42 -6.37 -21.54
CA ASN A 150 -10.53 -6.72 -22.64
C ASN A 150 -9.04 -6.83 -22.22
N ALA A 151 -8.75 -6.75 -20.92
CA ALA A 151 -7.38 -6.77 -20.42
C ALA A 151 -6.73 -8.17 -20.61
N PRO A 152 -5.45 -8.24 -21.00
CA PRO A 152 -4.73 -9.52 -21.12
C PRO A 152 -4.68 -10.29 -19.79
N ALA A 153 -4.87 -11.61 -19.81
CA ALA A 153 -4.99 -12.44 -18.60
C ALA A 153 -3.85 -12.26 -17.56
N TRP A 154 -2.64 -11.91 -17.98
CA TRP A 154 -1.51 -11.70 -17.06
C TRP A 154 -1.68 -10.49 -16.13
N THR A 155 -2.45 -9.47 -16.53
CA THR A 155 -2.66 -8.27 -15.71
C THR A 155 -3.49 -8.59 -14.46
N PHE A 156 -4.32 -9.64 -14.48
CA PHE A 156 -5.10 -10.08 -13.32
C PHE A 156 -4.22 -10.60 -12.18
N VAL A 157 -2.97 -11.02 -12.47
CA VAL A 157 -1.98 -11.33 -11.42
C VAL A 157 -1.65 -10.08 -10.59
N ALA A 158 -1.60 -8.91 -11.21
CA ALA A 158 -1.44 -7.64 -10.50
C ALA A 158 -2.67 -7.34 -9.62
N GLY A 159 -3.85 -7.86 -9.96
CA GLY A 159 -5.05 -7.81 -9.13
C GLY A 159 -4.87 -8.51 -7.77
N VAL A 160 -4.07 -9.58 -7.70
CA VAL A 160 -3.79 -10.29 -6.44
C VAL A 160 -2.97 -9.42 -5.46
N SER A 161 -2.22 -8.44 -5.96
CA SER A 161 -1.41 -7.55 -5.12
C SER A 161 -2.26 -6.74 -4.14
N TRP A 162 -3.52 -6.46 -4.49
CA TRP A 162 -4.48 -5.75 -3.64
C TRP A 162 -4.76 -6.49 -2.33
N ALA A 163 -4.70 -7.82 -2.28
CA ALA A 163 -4.81 -8.55 -1.01
C ALA A 163 -3.63 -8.21 -0.06
N GLY A 164 -2.44 -8.03 -0.62
CA GLY A 164 -1.27 -7.55 0.12
C GLY A 164 -1.48 -6.14 0.64
N THR A 165 -1.94 -5.24 -0.23
CA THR A 165 -2.17 -3.82 0.05
C THR A 165 -3.29 -3.61 1.07
N TYR A 166 -4.44 -4.24 0.90
CA TYR A 166 -5.65 -3.94 1.67
C TYR A 166 -5.83 -4.76 2.93
N LEU A 167 -5.25 -5.96 2.99
CA LEU A 167 -5.47 -6.87 4.12
C LEU A 167 -4.18 -7.09 4.88
N LEU A 168 -3.14 -7.58 4.19
CA LEU A 168 -1.93 -8.06 4.87
C LEU A 168 -1.10 -6.91 5.45
N PHE A 169 -0.89 -5.84 4.69
CA PHE A 169 -0.08 -4.71 5.12
C PHE A 169 -0.73 -3.87 6.24
N PRO A 170 -2.05 -3.55 6.20
CA PRO A 170 -2.73 -2.89 7.31
C PRO A 170 -2.71 -3.71 8.59
N VAL A 171 -2.95 -5.03 8.50
CA VAL A 171 -2.86 -5.94 9.64
C VAL A 171 -1.45 -6.01 10.21
N TRP A 172 -0.43 -6.00 9.35
CA TRP A 172 0.97 -5.91 9.78
C TRP A 172 1.23 -4.61 10.56
N SER A 173 0.70 -3.49 10.09
CA SER A 173 0.82 -2.18 10.74
C SER A 173 0.18 -2.17 12.14
N LEU A 174 -1.03 -2.72 12.28
CA LEU A 174 -1.70 -2.86 13.58
C LEU A 174 -0.91 -3.77 14.55
N ARG A 175 -0.30 -4.85 14.05
CA ARG A 175 0.56 -5.72 14.85
C ARG A 175 1.84 -5.01 15.31
N LEU A 176 2.43 -4.16 14.46
CA LEU A 176 3.56 -3.33 14.82
C LEU A 176 3.20 -2.38 15.97
N ALA A 177 2.06 -1.70 15.89
CA ALA A 177 1.57 -0.82 16.96
C ALA A 177 1.31 -1.56 18.28
N GLY A 178 0.74 -2.75 18.24
CA GLY A 178 0.46 -3.56 19.44
C GLY A 178 1.73 -3.99 20.17
N ARG A 179 2.82 -4.24 19.44
CA ARG A 179 4.11 -4.61 20.02
C ARG A 179 4.75 -3.45 20.78
N ASP A 180 4.76 -2.26 20.20
CA ASP A 180 5.38 -1.08 20.82
C ASP A 180 4.70 -0.75 22.17
N ARG A 181 3.38 -0.96 22.28
CA ARG A 181 2.65 -0.84 23.55
C ARG A 181 3.12 -1.85 24.61
N ALA A 182 3.38 -3.10 24.20
CA ALA A 182 3.82 -4.14 25.12
C ALA A 182 5.24 -3.86 25.64
N GLU A 183 6.14 -3.33 24.80
CA GLU A 183 7.52 -2.99 25.18
C GLU A 183 7.60 -1.76 26.10
N ARG A 184 6.61 -0.85 26.09
CA ARG A 184 6.55 0.28 27.04
C ARG A 184 5.95 -0.06 28.40
N GLY A 185 5.25 -1.17 28.51
CA GLY A 185 4.55 -1.60 29.73
C GLY A 185 5.32 -2.59 30.60
N SER A 186 6.49 -3.05 30.14
CA SER A 186 7.43 -3.95 30.83
C SER A 186 8.62 -3.19 31.40
#